data_AF-A0A3G5U5C4-F1
#
_entry.id   AF-A0A3G5U5C4-F1
#
_cell.length_a   1.000
_cell.length_b   1.000
_cell.length_c   1.000
_cell.angle_alpha   90.00
_cell.angle_beta   90.00
_cell.angle_gamma   90.00
#
_symmetry.space_group_name_H-M   'P 1'
#
loop_
_entity.id
_entity.type
_entity.pdbx_description
1 polymer ?
#
loop_
_entity_poly.entity_id
_entity_poly.type
_entity_poly.pdbx_seq_one_letter_code
_entity_poly.pdbx_strand_id
1 'polypeptide(L)'
;MNFYRLKLDVKLDENKVTEPKFYKIVDKFFNKLANLKGVKSPEKKLSFNINERKLMIDISVVIEEKIFFKIHNNSTRLRGILKYISKFIQYNDCEKIGTLYISTKDLTTELYAYEECIYLSTILQEDDRQTQEVIKLDGGMVSFVIDEKIIEIPVDTNVVLAHMTCK
;
A
#
# COMPACT_ATOMS: atom_id res chain seq x y z
N MET A 1 -18.75 9.46 -8.73
CA MET A 1 -18.91 8.75 -7.44
C MET A 1 -17.53 8.60 -6.84
N ASN A 2 -17.35 8.95 -5.57
CA ASN A 2 -16.02 9.02 -4.96
C ASN A 2 -15.64 7.66 -4.37
N PHE A 3 -14.49 7.12 -4.76
CA PHE A 3 -14.02 5.82 -4.28
C PHE A 3 -12.49 5.76 -4.19
N TYR A 4 -12.01 4.75 -3.48
CA TYR A 4 -10.64 4.26 -3.64
C TYR A 4 -10.69 2.81 -4.11
N ARG A 5 -9.69 2.42 -4.90
CA ARG A 5 -9.46 1.03 -5.28
C ARG A 5 -8.10 0.60 -4.75
N LEU A 6 -8.09 -0.43 -3.92
CA LEU A 6 -6.89 -1.04 -3.39
C LEU A 6 -6.67 -2.38 -4.07
N LYS A 7 -5.57 -2.49 -4.80
CA LYS A 7 -5.00 -3.76 -5.24
C LYS A 7 -3.79 -4.07 -4.40
N LEU A 8 -3.69 -5.29 -3.88
CA LEU A 8 -2.45 -5.81 -3.32
C LEU A 8 -2.21 -7.22 -3.82
N ASP A 9 -0.94 -7.55 -3.98
CA ASP A 9 -0.44 -8.91 -4.05
C ASP A 9 0.75 -9.04 -3.08
N VAL A 10 0.56 -9.79 -1.99
CA VAL A 10 1.50 -9.83 -0.86
C VAL A 10 1.83 -11.27 -0.48
N LYS A 11 3.11 -11.65 -0.66
CA LYS A 11 3.68 -12.83 -0.01
C LYS A 11 3.95 -12.57 1.47
N LEU A 12 3.61 -13.54 2.32
CA LEU A 12 3.95 -13.56 3.75
C LEU A 12 5.16 -14.45 4.00
N ASP A 13 5.98 -14.08 4.99
CA ASP A 13 7.24 -14.77 5.30
C ASP A 13 6.98 -16.21 5.80
N GLU A 14 7.60 -17.16 5.10
CA GLU A 14 7.47 -18.59 5.38
C GLU A 14 8.09 -18.99 6.73
N ASN A 15 9.07 -18.24 7.23
CA ASN A 15 9.70 -18.48 8.53
C ASN A 15 8.85 -17.89 9.68
N LYS A 16 8.25 -16.71 9.49
CA LYS A 16 7.44 -16.03 10.52
C LYS A 16 6.03 -16.61 10.67
N VAL A 17 5.48 -17.31 9.68
CA VAL A 17 4.05 -17.64 9.64
C VAL A 17 3.70 -19.02 10.23
N THR A 18 3.93 -20.13 9.53
CA THR A 18 3.29 -21.47 9.68
C THR A 18 1.81 -21.52 9.27
N GLU A 19 1.38 -22.60 8.61
CA GLU A 19 0.04 -22.72 8.01
C GLU A 19 -1.13 -22.43 8.98
N PRO A 20 -1.14 -22.93 10.24
CA PRO A 20 -2.26 -22.66 11.16
C PRO A 20 -2.36 -21.18 11.57
N LYS A 21 -1.26 -20.43 11.48
CA LYS A 21 -1.22 -18.98 11.69
C LYS A 21 -1.61 -18.23 10.42
N PHE A 22 -1.29 -18.76 9.23
CA PHE A 22 -1.66 -18.17 7.94
C PHE A 22 -3.17 -17.94 7.86
N TYR A 23 -4.00 -18.98 8.06
CA TYR A 23 -5.46 -18.84 8.02
C TYR A 23 -5.97 -17.78 9.02
N LYS A 24 -5.45 -17.76 10.25
CA LYS A 24 -5.78 -16.73 11.26
C LYS A 24 -5.39 -15.31 10.83
N ILE A 25 -4.31 -15.16 10.06
CA ILE A 25 -3.89 -13.87 9.48
C ILE A 25 -4.84 -13.46 8.35
N VAL A 26 -5.15 -14.39 7.42
CA VAL A 26 -6.07 -14.18 6.30
C VAL A 26 -7.44 -13.74 6.81
N ASP A 27 -8.06 -14.52 7.71
CA ASP A 27 -9.38 -14.24 8.29
C ASP A 27 -9.39 -12.85 8.95
N LYS A 28 -8.36 -12.54 9.75
CA LYS A 28 -8.26 -11.26 10.46
C LYS A 28 -8.00 -10.08 9.50
N PHE A 29 -7.28 -10.30 8.41
CA PHE A 29 -7.06 -9.29 7.36
C PHE A 29 -8.34 -9.03 6.57
N PHE A 30 -8.99 -10.07 6.05
CA PHE A 30 -10.23 -9.99 5.29
C PHE A 30 -11.37 -9.41 6.13
N ASN A 31 -11.51 -9.80 7.40
CA ASN A 31 -12.48 -9.18 8.31
C ASN A 31 -12.21 -7.68 8.53
N LYS A 32 -10.95 -7.24 8.61
CA LYS A 32 -10.64 -5.81 8.70
C LYS A 32 -11.00 -5.06 7.40
N LEU A 33 -10.73 -5.65 6.24
CA LEU A 33 -11.11 -5.07 4.93
C LEU A 33 -12.63 -5.02 4.76
N ALA A 34 -13.36 -6.05 5.20
CA ALA A 34 -14.82 -6.09 5.17
C ALA A 34 -15.45 -4.96 6.00
N ASN A 35 -14.80 -4.59 7.12
CA ASN A 35 -15.21 -3.50 8.02
C ASN A 35 -14.86 -2.07 7.51
N LEU A 36 -14.29 -1.93 6.32
CA LEU A 36 -14.15 -0.63 5.65
C LEU A 36 -15.53 -0.17 5.16
N LYS A 37 -16.26 0.55 6.04
CA LYS A 37 -17.59 1.11 5.73
C LYS A 37 -17.53 2.01 4.49
N GLY A 38 -18.41 1.72 3.53
CA GLY A 38 -18.72 2.55 2.37
C GLY A 38 -20.19 2.36 1.98
N VAL A 39 -20.81 3.37 1.37
CA VAL A 39 -22.28 3.46 1.18
C VAL A 39 -22.84 2.33 0.32
N LYS A 40 -22.07 1.91 -0.68
CA LYS A 40 -22.21 0.65 -1.42
C LYS A 40 -20.79 0.18 -1.69
N SER A 41 -20.46 -1.09 -1.40
CA SER A 41 -19.15 -1.62 -1.81
C SER A 41 -19.29 -2.25 -3.19
N PRO A 42 -18.73 -1.65 -4.25
CA PRO A 42 -18.49 -2.37 -5.49
C PRO A 42 -17.46 -3.49 -5.26
N GLU A 43 -17.22 -4.25 -6.33
CA GLU A 43 -16.36 -5.43 -6.46
C GLU A 43 -15.32 -5.64 -5.34
N LYS A 44 -15.44 -6.80 -4.67
CA LYS A 44 -14.42 -7.34 -3.78
C LYS A 44 -13.96 -8.69 -4.33
N LYS A 45 -12.69 -8.76 -4.74
CA LYS A 45 -11.99 -10.02 -5.02
C LYS A 45 -10.98 -10.19 -3.90
N LEU A 46 -11.20 -11.20 -3.05
CA LEU A 46 -10.32 -11.57 -1.95
C LEU A 46 -9.94 -13.03 -2.18
N SER A 47 -8.65 -13.32 -2.34
CA SER A 47 -8.15 -14.68 -2.54
C SER A 47 -6.79 -14.85 -1.88
N PHE A 48 -6.40 -16.11 -1.69
CA PHE A 48 -5.12 -16.47 -1.10
C PHE A 48 -4.60 -17.77 -1.71
N ASN A 49 -3.28 -17.95 -1.68
CA ASN A 49 -2.63 -19.21 -2.00
C ASN A 49 -1.82 -19.65 -0.77
N ILE A 50 -2.19 -20.78 -0.17
CA ILE A 50 -1.52 -21.30 1.03
C ILE A 50 -0.10 -21.79 0.70
N ASN A 51 0.11 -22.41 -0.46
CA ASN A 51 1.40 -22.98 -0.86
C ASN A 51 2.48 -21.90 -1.02
N GLU A 52 2.09 -20.73 -1.54
CA GLU A 52 2.95 -19.55 -1.69
C GLU A 52 2.88 -18.60 -0.49
N ARG A 53 2.02 -18.89 0.49
CA ARG A 53 1.60 -18.00 1.59
C ARG A 53 1.29 -16.58 1.13
N LYS A 54 0.51 -16.50 0.05
CA LYS A 54 0.27 -15.29 -0.74
C LYS A 54 -1.17 -14.79 -0.57
N LEU A 55 -1.34 -13.49 -0.49
CA LEU A 55 -2.62 -12.79 -0.36
C LEU A 55 -2.84 -11.87 -1.56
N MET A 56 -3.94 -12.08 -2.28
CA MET A 56 -4.32 -11.26 -3.43
C MET A 56 -5.65 -10.57 -3.13
N ILE A 57 -5.68 -9.24 -3.21
CA ILE A 57 -6.90 -8.46 -3.04
C ILE A 57 -7.07 -7.43 -4.16
N ASP A 58 -8.30 -7.27 -4.62
CA ASP A 58 -8.75 -6.14 -5.43
C ASP A 58 -10.11 -5.72 -4.88
N ILE A 59 -10.13 -4.59 -4.15
CA ILE A 59 -11.35 -4.04 -3.54
C ILE A 59 -11.55 -2.61 -3.99
N SER A 60 -12.80 -2.26 -4.28
CA SER A 60 -13.22 -0.87 -4.45
C SER A 60 -14.25 -0.48 -3.39
N VAL A 61 -14.07 0.69 -2.77
CA VAL A 61 -14.90 1.16 -1.65
C VAL A 61 -15.30 2.62 -1.90
N VAL A 62 -16.60 2.85 -1.96
CA VAL A 62 -17.20 4.19 -2.11
C VAL A 62 -17.09 4.96 -0.79
N ILE A 63 -16.57 6.19 -0.85
CA ILE A 63 -16.33 7.06 0.30
C ILE A 63 -17.30 8.26 0.29
N GLU A 64 -17.82 8.62 1.47
CA GLU A 64 -18.43 9.94 1.69
C GLU A 64 -17.35 11.01 1.98
N GLU A 65 -17.40 12.12 1.27
CA GLU A 65 -16.31 13.11 1.09
C GLU A 65 -15.61 13.58 2.37
N LYS A 66 -16.32 13.64 3.50
CA LYS A 66 -15.81 14.17 4.78
C LYS A 66 -14.64 13.39 5.39
N ILE A 67 -14.39 12.16 4.94
CA ILE A 67 -13.31 11.29 5.47
C ILE A 67 -11.97 11.54 4.73
N PHE A 68 -11.98 12.26 3.60
CA PHE A 68 -10.91 12.17 2.60
C PHE A 68 -9.70 13.10 2.79
N PHE A 69 -9.87 14.28 3.41
CA PHE A 69 -8.83 15.33 3.49
C PHE A 69 -7.53 14.91 4.20
N LYS A 70 -7.49 13.74 4.85
CA LYS A 70 -6.34 13.20 5.57
C LYS A 70 -5.58 12.10 4.82
N ILE A 71 -5.43 12.20 3.50
CA ILE A 71 -4.64 11.20 2.74
C ILE A 71 -3.16 11.55 2.54
N HIS A 72 -2.74 12.81 2.71
CA HIS A 72 -1.35 13.05 3.16
C HIS A 72 -1.15 12.67 4.65
N ASN A 73 -2.23 12.46 5.44
CA ASN A 73 -2.06 12.34 6.90
C ASN A 73 -3.18 11.57 7.66
N ASN A 74 -3.27 10.26 7.41
CA ASN A 74 -4.14 9.26 8.05
C ASN A 74 -5.60 9.08 7.54
N SER A 75 -5.76 8.25 6.50
CA SER A 75 -6.79 7.19 6.57
C SER A 75 -6.34 6.17 7.62
N THR A 76 -6.64 6.43 8.90
CA THR A 76 -6.18 5.60 10.04
C THR A 76 -6.55 4.13 9.88
N ARG A 77 -7.71 3.85 9.28
CA ARG A 77 -8.19 2.48 9.04
C ARG A 77 -7.40 1.76 7.96
N LEU A 78 -7.28 2.31 6.74
CA LEU A 78 -6.53 1.62 5.68
C LEU A 78 -5.06 1.49 6.05
N ARG A 79 -4.44 2.57 6.57
CA ARG A 79 -3.07 2.53 7.10
C ARG A 79 -2.91 1.45 8.18
N GLY A 80 -3.86 1.34 9.11
CA GLY A 80 -3.87 0.32 10.17
C GLY A 80 -4.11 -1.12 9.68
N ILE A 81 -4.68 -1.30 8.48
CA ILE A 81 -4.85 -2.61 7.82
C ILE A 81 -3.56 -3.02 7.11
N LEU A 82 -2.93 -2.11 6.38
CA LEU A 82 -1.64 -2.35 5.74
C LEU A 82 -0.53 -2.58 6.81
N LYS A 83 -0.51 -1.77 7.88
CA LYS A 83 0.33 -1.99 9.08
C LYS A 83 0.06 -3.30 9.83
N TYR A 84 -1.11 -3.92 9.63
CA TYR A 84 -1.37 -5.24 10.20
C TYR A 84 -0.69 -6.32 9.37
N ILE A 85 -0.68 -6.22 8.04
CA ILE A 85 -0.09 -7.25 7.19
C ILE A 85 1.45 -7.14 7.10
N SER A 86 2.02 -5.93 7.18
CA SER A 86 3.49 -5.75 7.20
C SER A 86 4.20 -6.49 8.34
N LYS A 87 3.50 -6.81 9.43
CA LYS A 87 4.04 -7.62 10.55
C LYS A 87 4.34 -9.08 10.20
N PHE A 88 3.95 -9.52 9.01
CA PHE A 88 4.06 -10.91 8.56
C PHE A 88 4.82 -11.03 7.24
N ILE A 89 5.49 -9.96 6.80
CA ILE A 89 6.33 -9.97 5.59
C ILE A 89 7.82 -9.95 5.93
N GLN A 90 8.62 -10.36 4.96
CA GLN A 90 10.06 -10.18 4.92
C GLN A 90 10.43 -10.20 3.43
N TYR A 91 10.77 -9.04 2.88
CA TYR A 91 11.25 -8.91 1.50
C TYR A 91 12.74 -8.59 1.53
N ASN A 92 13.53 -9.37 0.80
CA ASN A 92 14.99 -9.17 0.70
C ASN A 92 15.33 -8.04 -0.27
N ASP A 93 14.56 -7.95 -1.35
CA ASP A 93 14.63 -6.94 -2.40
C ASP A 93 13.40 -6.02 -2.32
N CYS A 94 13.44 -4.86 -2.99
CA CYS A 94 12.28 -3.99 -3.09
C CYS A 94 11.31 -4.55 -4.12
N GLU A 95 10.07 -4.85 -3.73
CA GLU A 95 9.06 -5.42 -4.62
C GLU A 95 7.78 -4.58 -4.63
N LYS A 96 7.23 -4.34 -5.82
CA LYS A 96 5.92 -3.70 -5.99
C LYS A 96 4.79 -4.68 -5.64
N ILE A 97 4.20 -4.48 -4.46
CA ILE A 97 3.12 -5.33 -3.91
C ILE A 97 1.71 -4.77 -4.14
N GLY A 98 1.52 -3.66 -4.85
CA GLY A 98 0.17 -3.17 -5.15
C GLY A 98 0.03 -1.73 -5.60
N THR A 99 -1.23 -1.28 -5.64
CA THR A 99 -1.63 0.08 -6.01
C THR A 99 -2.85 0.53 -5.22
N LEU A 100 -2.85 1.77 -4.75
CA LEU A 100 -3.99 2.48 -4.19
C LEU A 100 -4.38 3.62 -5.15
N TYR A 101 -5.48 3.45 -5.87
CA TYR A 101 -6.08 4.50 -6.70
C TYR A 101 -7.14 5.28 -5.92
N ILE A 102 -7.20 6.59 -6.19
CA ILE A 102 -8.08 7.57 -5.54
C ILE A 102 -8.82 8.38 -6.63
N SER A 103 -10.14 8.24 -6.69
CA SER A 103 -10.93 8.89 -7.76
C SER A 103 -11.13 10.39 -7.57
N THR A 104 -10.96 10.93 -6.36
CA THR A 104 -11.19 12.36 -6.04
C THR A 104 -9.99 13.25 -6.34
N LYS A 105 -8.81 12.67 -6.54
CA LYS A 105 -7.56 13.35 -6.91
C LYS A 105 -7.01 12.87 -8.26
N ASP A 106 -7.70 11.91 -8.89
CA ASP A 106 -7.18 11.06 -9.98
C ASP A 106 -5.75 10.55 -9.74
N LEU A 107 -5.50 10.12 -8.50
CA LEU A 107 -4.15 9.86 -8.00
C LEU A 107 -3.93 8.36 -7.77
N THR A 108 -2.83 7.85 -8.30
CA THR A 108 -2.36 6.49 -8.02
C THR A 108 -1.12 6.55 -7.15
N THR A 109 -1.21 5.91 -5.98
CA THR A 109 -0.07 5.59 -5.12
C THR A 109 0.29 4.13 -5.35
N GLU A 110 1.56 3.86 -5.63
CA GLU A 110 2.10 2.51 -5.73
C GLU A 110 2.56 2.02 -4.36
N LEU A 111 2.42 0.72 -4.10
CA LEU A 111 2.80 0.12 -2.83
C LEU A 111 3.96 -0.83 -3.03
N TYR A 112 5.02 -0.59 -2.26
CA TYR A 112 6.27 -1.34 -2.31
C TYR A 112 6.54 -2.00 -0.96
N ALA A 113 7.11 -3.20 -0.96
CA ALA A 113 7.57 -3.89 0.24
C ALA A 113 9.10 -3.99 0.23
N TYR A 114 9.72 -3.74 1.38
CA TYR A 114 11.15 -3.90 1.60
C TYR A 114 11.44 -4.14 3.09
N GLU A 115 12.28 -5.12 3.40
CA GLU A 115 12.42 -5.71 4.74
C GLU A 115 11.02 -6.07 5.34
N GLU A 116 10.72 -5.56 6.53
CA GLU A 116 9.42 -5.73 7.22
C GLU A 116 8.44 -4.57 6.97
N CYS A 117 8.77 -3.68 6.04
CA CYS A 117 8.06 -2.42 5.83
C CYS A 117 7.30 -2.40 4.50
N ILE A 118 6.20 -1.63 4.49
CA ILE A 118 5.48 -1.26 3.26
C ILE A 118 5.59 0.26 3.10
N TYR A 119 5.83 0.68 1.87
CA TYR A 119 6.02 2.05 1.42
C TYR A 119 4.91 2.44 0.46
N LEU A 120 4.51 3.70 0.54
CA LEU A 120 3.59 4.34 -0.40
C LEU A 120 4.43 5.28 -1.26
N SER A 121 4.57 4.96 -2.54
CA SER A 121 5.28 5.76 -3.54
C SER A 121 4.24 6.50 -4.40
N THR A 122 4.27 7.83 -4.40
CA THR A 122 3.33 8.65 -5.17
C THR A 122 4.11 9.65 -6.02
N ILE A 123 3.85 9.68 -7.31
CA ILE A 123 4.38 10.72 -8.20
C ILE A 123 3.41 11.90 -8.18
N LEU A 124 3.93 13.09 -7.89
CA LEU A 124 3.20 14.36 -7.89
C LEU A 124 3.79 15.27 -8.96
N GLN A 125 2.91 15.92 -9.73
CA GLN A 125 3.26 17.02 -10.63
C GLN A 125 2.88 18.34 -9.94
N GLU A 126 3.86 19.19 -9.67
CA GLU A 126 3.70 20.53 -9.12
C GLU A 126 4.37 21.53 -10.07
N ASP A 127 3.56 22.35 -10.75
CA ASP A 127 4.00 23.22 -11.84
C ASP A 127 4.88 22.44 -12.85
N ASP A 128 6.08 22.95 -13.15
CA ASP A 128 7.08 22.34 -14.04
C ASP A 128 8.01 21.34 -13.30
N ARG A 129 7.55 20.71 -12.21
CA ARG A 129 8.37 19.76 -11.43
C ARG A 129 7.62 18.47 -11.12
N GLN A 130 8.30 17.36 -11.34
CA GLN A 130 7.88 16.06 -10.83
C GLN A 130 8.61 15.74 -9.53
N THR A 131 7.86 15.21 -8.56
CA THR A 131 8.43 14.67 -7.32
C THR A 131 7.87 13.28 -7.04
N GLN A 132 8.70 12.41 -6.50
CA GLN A 132 8.26 11.15 -5.89
C GLN A 132 8.23 11.34 -4.38
N GLU A 133 7.05 11.31 -3.78
CA GLU A 133 6.90 11.15 -2.33
C GLU A 133 6.93 9.65 -1.98
N VAL A 134 7.87 9.27 -1.11
CA VAL A 134 7.94 7.93 -0.51
C VAL A 134 7.62 8.03 0.98
N ILE A 135 6.48 7.45 1.39
CA ILE A 135 6.00 7.44 2.76
C ILE A 135 6.11 6.01 3.32
N LYS A 136 6.91 5.83 4.37
CA LYS A 136 6.97 4.58 5.14
C LYS A 136 5.67 4.43 5.93
N LEU A 137 5.01 3.28 5.89
CA LEU A 137 3.71 3.09 6.57
C LEU A 137 3.77 3.46 8.05
N ASP A 138 4.90 3.23 8.73
CA ASP A 138 5.02 3.51 10.15
C ASP A 138 5.19 5.00 10.51
N GLY A 139 5.63 5.81 9.56
CA GLY A 139 5.98 7.22 9.73
C GLY A 139 7.34 7.51 9.08
N GLY A 140 7.61 8.77 8.79
CA GLY A 140 8.71 9.16 7.91
C GLY A 140 8.25 9.27 6.45
N MET A 141 8.74 10.30 5.79
CA MET A 141 8.45 10.66 4.41
C MET A 141 9.72 11.24 3.82
N VAL A 142 10.06 10.84 2.60
CA VAL A 142 11.16 11.41 1.82
C VAL A 142 10.62 11.78 0.46
N SER A 143 10.97 12.98 -0.02
CA SER A 143 10.59 13.46 -1.35
C SER A 143 11.83 13.52 -2.24
N PHE A 144 11.76 12.90 -3.41
CA PHE A 144 12.81 12.92 -4.43
C PHE A 144 12.34 13.79 -5.60
N VAL A 145 13.15 14.77 -5.99
CA VAL A 145 12.90 15.55 -7.21
C VAL A 145 13.27 14.70 -8.42
N ILE A 146 12.37 14.61 -9.39
CA ILE A 146 12.59 13.92 -10.66
C ILE A 146 12.98 14.97 -11.70
N ASP A 147 14.17 14.84 -12.28
CA ASP A 147 14.60 15.64 -13.44
C ASP A 147 13.82 15.15 -14.68
N GLU A 148 13.28 16.09 -15.47
CA GLU A 148 12.50 15.81 -16.69
C GLU A 148 13.23 14.94 -17.72
N LYS A 149 14.58 14.85 -17.63
CA LYS A 149 15.42 14.01 -18.49
C LYS A 149 15.45 12.54 -18.08
N ILE A 150 14.88 12.18 -16.94
CA ILE A 150 14.82 10.80 -16.45
C ILE A 150 13.78 10.01 -17.25
N ILE A 151 14.24 9.05 -18.05
CA ILE A 151 13.39 8.20 -18.89
C ILE A 151 12.58 7.19 -18.04
N GLU A 152 13.18 6.71 -16.95
CA GLU A 152 12.57 5.74 -16.03
C GLU A 152 12.89 6.14 -14.58
N ILE A 153 11.85 6.36 -13.77
CA ILE A 153 12.00 6.77 -12.37
C ILE A 153 12.53 5.57 -11.57
N PRO A 154 13.67 5.69 -10.85
CA PRO A 154 14.27 4.57 -10.12
C PRO A 154 13.54 4.33 -8.78
N VAL A 155 12.26 3.95 -8.86
CA VAL A 155 11.34 3.90 -7.71
C VAL A 155 11.86 2.96 -6.62
N ASP A 156 12.37 1.78 -6.97
CA ASP A 156 12.92 0.82 -6.01
C ASP A 156 14.13 1.38 -5.25
N THR A 157 15.06 2.04 -5.96
CA THR A 157 16.21 2.73 -5.35
C THR A 157 15.74 3.82 -4.40
N ASN A 158 14.75 4.62 -4.79
CA ASN A 158 14.20 5.69 -3.94
C ASN A 158 13.46 5.14 -2.72
N VAL A 159 12.81 3.97 -2.82
CA VAL A 159 12.22 3.25 -1.68
C VAL A 159 13.31 2.74 -0.72
N VAL A 160 14.40 2.17 -1.23
CA VAL A 160 15.54 1.73 -0.40
C VAL A 160 16.24 2.92 0.29
N LEU A 161 16.43 4.04 -0.42
CA LEU A 161 16.98 5.28 0.16
C LEU A 161 16.04 5.86 1.24
N ALA A 162 14.73 5.88 1.00
CA ALA A 162 13.75 6.29 2.00
C ALA A 162 13.74 5.35 3.22
N HIS A 163 13.93 4.04 3.01
CA HIS A 163 14.07 3.07 4.08
C HIS A 163 15.30 3.36 4.95
N MET A 164 16.46 3.64 4.36
CA MET A 164 17.69 3.99 5.09
C MET A 164 17.57 5.34 5.82
N THR A 165 16.83 6.29 5.26
CA THR A 165 16.66 7.65 5.81
C THR A 165 15.62 7.71 6.94
N CYS A 166 14.59 6.87 6.89
CA CYS A 166 13.52 6.78 7.90
C CYS A 166 13.67 5.55 8.83
N LYS A 167 14.91 5.11 9.08
CA LYS A 167 15.21 3.96 9.96
C LYS A 167 15.26 4.39 11.44
#